data_AF-A0A3D5I943-F1
#
_entry.id   AF-A0A3D5I943-F1
#
_cell.length_a   1.000
_cell.length_b   1.000
_cell.length_c   1.000
_cell.angle_alpha   90.00
_cell.angle_beta   90.00
_cell.angle_gamma   90.00
#
_symmetry.space_group_name_H-M   'P 1'
#
loop_
_entity.id
_entity.type
_entity.pdbx_description
1 polymer ?
#
loop_
_entity_poly.entity_id
_entity_poly.type
_entity_poly.pdbx_seq_one_letter_code
_entity_poly.pdbx_strand_id
1 'polypeptide(L)'
;MFFVIMKGECIMIMDDNIVLYDREAAVEYARTYALVYNKDYPNFDRGTPNSGDCMNFVSQCIHAGGMPQKEYGYLWFCNKKKHSSSWSGVDSFRNYLKKSFGNPRILFDVYETPEKLEKGDIVFTCVSNKNNKPGDINRNPFHIVILSEDYSKENKMIVCGHTSNQKDAFRKQDDETGLYIHIIGFAYTYFDSDWKDDTDKATAQADFGKVVLKKGVTGYKNEIKNLQVRLNYLGYDAGTADGIYGTKTVSAVTAFQRDQKTRFGLAADGKAGEATKEALCYPKQFLQDAT
;
A
#
# COMPACT_ATOMS: atom_id res chain seq x y z
N MET A 1 14.25 6.72 18.74
CA MET A 1 15.07 7.50 17.81
C MET A 1 15.62 6.49 16.83
N PHE A 2 15.13 6.48 15.60
CA PHE A 2 15.52 5.50 14.59
C PHE A 2 16.21 6.20 13.42
N PHE A 3 17.21 5.52 12.85
CA PHE A 3 17.95 5.96 11.68
C PHE A 3 17.55 5.06 10.52
N VAL A 4 17.02 5.65 9.44
CA VAL A 4 16.77 4.93 8.19
C VAL A 4 17.72 5.49 7.14
N ILE A 5 18.44 4.61 6.45
CA ILE A 5 19.35 4.98 5.37
C ILE A 5 18.59 4.87 4.05
N MET A 6 18.11 5.99 3.53
CA MET A 6 17.68 6.06 2.14
C MET A 6 18.80 6.69 1.31
N LYS A 7 19.25 6.00 0.26
CA LYS A 7 20.28 6.49 -0.68
C LYS A 7 21.62 6.93 -0.05
N GLY A 8 22.00 6.33 1.08
CA GLY A 8 23.27 6.64 1.75
C GLY A 8 23.26 7.90 2.61
N GLU A 9 22.11 8.57 2.78
CA GLU A 9 21.95 9.66 3.72
C GLU A 9 21.27 9.16 5.00
N CYS A 10 21.87 9.49 6.14
CA CYS A 10 21.37 9.12 7.46
C CYS A 10 20.34 10.17 7.91
N ILE A 11 19.05 9.86 7.72
CA ILE A 11 17.97 10.78 8.11
C ILE A 11 17.58 10.48 9.55
N MET A 12 17.67 11.51 10.39
CA MET A 12 17.22 11.49 11.78
C MET A 12 15.70 11.55 11.81
N ILE A 13 15.03 10.47 12.23
CA ILE A 13 13.57 10.44 12.32
C ILE A 13 13.14 10.68 13.77
N MET A 14 12.42 11.78 14.02
CA MET A 14 11.77 12.05 15.30
C MET A 14 10.52 11.14 15.43
N ASP A 15 10.37 10.49 16.59
CA ASP A 15 9.75 9.17 16.81
C ASP A 15 8.22 9.03 16.68
N ASP A 16 7.43 10.07 16.38
CA ASP A 16 5.96 10.00 16.61
C ASP A 16 5.10 9.59 15.40
N ASN A 17 5.71 9.30 14.24
CA ASN A 17 4.99 9.23 12.96
C ASN A 17 5.43 8.04 12.07
N ILE A 18 6.14 7.06 12.62
CA ILE A 18 6.33 5.75 11.99
C ILE A 18 5.56 4.74 12.85
N VAL A 19 4.59 4.06 12.25
CA VAL A 19 4.03 2.86 12.88
C VAL A 19 4.90 1.69 12.42
N LEU A 20 5.59 1.07 13.37
CA LEU A 20 6.37 -0.13 13.09
C LEU A 20 5.44 -1.23 12.57
N TYR A 21 5.93 -1.99 11.61
CA TYR A 21 5.20 -3.12 11.05
C TYR A 21 5.03 -4.19 12.13
N ASP A 22 3.79 -4.55 12.44
CA ASP A 22 3.49 -5.62 13.39
C ASP A 22 3.70 -6.97 12.70
N ARG A 23 4.96 -7.42 12.74
CA ARG A 23 5.41 -8.70 12.18
C ARG A 23 4.67 -9.88 12.80
N GLU A 24 4.37 -9.81 14.09
CA GLU A 24 3.66 -10.89 14.80
C GLU A 24 2.24 -11.02 14.28
N ALA A 25 1.50 -9.91 14.21
CA ALA A 25 0.14 -9.90 13.70
C ALA A 25 0.08 -10.36 12.23
N ALA A 26 1.03 -9.94 11.40
CA ALA A 26 1.12 -10.38 10.00
C ALA A 26 1.34 -11.90 9.89
N VAL A 27 2.24 -12.47 10.70
CA VAL A 27 2.57 -13.91 10.70
C VAL A 27 1.46 -14.74 11.33
N GLU A 28 0.82 -14.27 12.42
CA GLU A 28 -0.33 -14.90 13.04
C GLU A 28 -1.50 -14.98 12.04
N TYR A 29 -1.77 -13.88 11.34
CA TYR A 29 -2.74 -13.84 10.26
C TYR A 29 -2.39 -14.87 9.18
N ALA A 30 -1.14 -14.87 8.72
CA ALA A 30 -0.67 -15.78 7.69
C ALA A 30 -0.88 -17.24 8.10
N ARG A 31 -0.52 -17.63 9.32
CA ARG A 31 -0.70 -18.99 9.86
C ARG A 31 -2.16 -19.38 10.04
N THR A 32 -3.02 -18.42 10.35
CA THR A 32 -4.46 -18.64 10.52
C THR A 32 -5.12 -18.96 9.18
N TYR A 33 -4.78 -18.21 8.13
CA TYR A 33 -5.47 -18.30 6.85
C TYR A 33 -4.70 -19.05 5.75
N ALA A 34 -3.46 -19.47 5.99
CA ALA A 34 -2.63 -20.19 5.01
C ALA A 34 -3.27 -21.44 4.39
N LEU A 35 -4.15 -22.12 5.14
CA LEU A 35 -4.84 -23.34 4.69
C LEU A 35 -6.36 -23.15 4.53
N VAL A 36 -6.89 -22.00 4.94
CA VAL A 36 -8.32 -21.70 4.94
C VAL A 36 -8.50 -20.24 4.54
N TYR A 37 -9.18 -19.98 3.43
CA TYR A 37 -9.38 -18.62 2.94
C TYR A 37 -10.19 -17.75 3.89
N ASN A 38 -9.76 -16.50 4.08
CA ASN A 38 -10.54 -15.53 4.82
C ASN A 38 -11.78 -15.09 4.01
N LYS A 39 -12.97 -15.42 4.51
CA LYS A 39 -14.27 -15.09 3.89
C LYS A 39 -14.58 -13.58 3.81
N ASP A 40 -13.79 -12.74 4.47
CA ASP A 40 -13.95 -11.29 4.39
C ASP A 40 -13.30 -10.67 3.15
N TYR A 41 -12.49 -11.43 2.44
CA TYR A 41 -11.85 -11.03 1.18
C TYR A 41 -12.34 -11.90 0.01
N PRO A 42 -12.33 -11.38 -1.22
CA PRO A 42 -12.53 -12.21 -2.41
C PRO A 42 -11.48 -13.31 -2.48
N ASN A 43 -11.88 -14.49 -2.95
CA ASN A 43 -10.98 -15.59 -3.27
C ASN A 43 -10.68 -15.58 -4.79
N PHE A 44 -9.41 -15.46 -5.16
CA PHE A 44 -8.96 -15.46 -6.55
C PHE A 44 -8.36 -16.80 -6.99
N ASP A 45 -8.43 -17.82 -6.15
CA ASP A 45 -8.03 -19.16 -6.53
C ASP A 45 -8.99 -19.70 -7.61
N ARG A 46 -8.40 -20.10 -8.74
CA ARG A 46 -9.10 -20.67 -9.89
C ARG A 46 -8.81 -22.18 -10.02
N GLY A 47 -8.16 -22.79 -9.03
CA GLY A 47 -7.79 -24.20 -9.05
C GLY A 47 -6.77 -24.56 -10.12
N THR A 48 -5.95 -23.60 -10.56
CA THR A 48 -4.87 -23.81 -11.54
C THR A 48 -3.52 -23.44 -10.94
N PRO A 49 -2.39 -24.03 -11.38
CA PRO A 49 -1.05 -23.71 -10.84
C PRO A 49 -0.63 -22.23 -10.97
N ASN A 50 -1.33 -21.46 -11.81
CA ASN A 50 -1.15 -20.02 -11.98
C ASN A 50 -2.32 -19.23 -11.38
N SER A 51 -3.03 -19.79 -10.41
CA SER A 51 -4.12 -19.10 -9.72
C SER A 51 -3.57 -17.89 -8.94
N GLY A 52 -4.29 -16.78 -9.01
CA GLY A 52 -3.75 -15.46 -8.70
C GLY A 52 -3.86 -15.02 -7.24
N ASP A 53 -4.13 -15.93 -6.30
CA ASP A 53 -4.47 -15.53 -4.93
C ASP A 53 -3.26 -15.22 -4.04
N CYS A 54 -2.04 -15.58 -4.45
CA CYS A 54 -0.82 -15.32 -3.67
C CYS A 54 -0.67 -13.85 -3.23
N MET A 55 -0.84 -12.88 -4.13
CA MET A 55 -0.75 -11.46 -3.77
C MET A 55 -1.93 -11.00 -2.91
N ASN A 56 -3.14 -11.52 -3.16
CA ASN A 56 -4.29 -11.20 -2.33
C ASN A 56 -4.07 -11.65 -0.88
N PHE A 57 -3.52 -12.84 -0.68
CA PHE A 57 -3.16 -13.36 0.65
C PHE A 57 -2.05 -12.54 1.31
N VAL A 58 -0.96 -12.25 0.61
CA VAL A 58 0.14 -11.45 1.17
C VAL A 58 -0.34 -10.03 1.50
N SER A 59 -1.20 -9.42 0.69
CA SER A 59 -1.79 -8.12 0.99
C SER A 59 -2.61 -8.14 2.29
N GLN A 60 -3.37 -9.20 2.53
CA GLN A 60 -4.09 -9.39 3.78
C GLN A 60 -3.15 -9.50 4.98
N CYS A 61 -2.03 -10.22 4.85
CA CYS A 61 -1.02 -10.33 5.91
C CYS A 61 -0.37 -8.98 6.22
N ILE A 62 0.03 -8.22 5.19
CA ILE A 62 0.61 -6.88 5.35
C ILE A 62 -0.41 -5.93 6.00
N HIS A 63 -1.69 -6.03 5.63
CA HIS A 63 -2.76 -5.25 6.25
C HIS A 63 -2.94 -5.59 7.73
N ALA A 64 -2.91 -6.89 8.07
CA ALA A 64 -2.98 -7.36 9.45
C ALA A 64 -1.79 -6.88 10.30
N GLY A 65 -0.61 -6.77 9.69
CA GLY A 65 0.57 -6.15 10.31
C GLY A 65 0.52 -4.62 10.40
N GLY A 66 -0.62 -3.99 10.07
CA GLY A 66 -0.88 -2.58 10.35
C GLY A 66 -0.86 -1.65 9.15
N MET A 67 -0.62 -2.14 7.91
CA MET A 67 -0.70 -1.28 6.73
C MET A 67 -2.15 -0.87 6.48
N PRO A 68 -2.54 0.40 6.57
CA PRO A 68 -3.92 0.80 6.33
C PRO A 68 -4.23 0.67 4.84
N GLN A 69 -5.41 0.13 4.54
CA GLN A 69 -5.91 0.15 3.17
C GLN A 69 -6.29 1.58 2.77
N LYS A 70 -5.99 1.94 1.53
CA LYS A 70 -6.38 3.23 0.99
C LYS A 70 -7.57 3.02 0.05
N GLU A 71 -8.78 2.87 0.59
CA GLU A 71 -9.94 2.62 -0.27
C GLU A 71 -10.24 3.83 -1.19
N TYR A 72 -10.70 3.53 -2.41
CA TYR A 72 -11.36 4.47 -3.32
C TYR A 72 -10.51 5.56 -4.00
N GLY A 73 -9.52 5.11 -4.76
CA GLY A 73 -8.74 5.96 -5.67
C GLY A 73 -7.25 5.71 -5.59
N TYR A 74 -6.84 5.04 -4.53
CA TYR A 74 -5.47 4.67 -4.29
C TYR A 74 -5.14 3.31 -4.88
N LEU A 75 -3.85 3.05 -4.99
CA LEU A 75 -3.35 1.89 -5.72
C LEU A 75 -3.50 0.57 -4.97
N TRP A 76 -3.63 0.56 -3.63
CA TRP A 76 -3.65 -0.65 -2.78
C TRP A 76 -4.84 -0.67 -1.79
N PHE A 77 -5.87 -1.46 -2.11
CA PHE A 77 -7.08 -1.71 -1.30
C PHE A 77 -7.82 -2.98 -1.73
N CYS A 78 -8.64 -3.53 -0.83
CA CYS A 78 -9.64 -4.57 -1.08
C CYS A 78 -10.74 -4.65 -0.01
N ASN A 79 -11.97 -4.84 -0.48
CA ASN A 79 -13.10 -5.30 0.31
C ASN A 79 -13.88 -6.39 -0.46
N LYS A 80 -14.96 -6.91 0.15
CA LYS A 80 -15.82 -7.96 -0.44
C LYS A 80 -16.31 -7.69 -1.87
N LYS A 81 -16.39 -6.43 -2.29
CA LYS A 81 -16.98 -6.03 -3.58
C LYS A 81 -15.95 -5.52 -4.59
N LYS A 82 -14.83 -4.97 -4.14
CA LYS A 82 -13.86 -4.27 -4.99
C LYS A 82 -12.44 -4.47 -4.47
N HIS A 83 -11.49 -4.48 -5.39
CA HIS A 83 -10.07 -4.47 -5.08
C HIS A 83 -9.31 -3.69 -6.15
N SER A 84 -8.12 -3.22 -5.77
CA SER A 84 -7.15 -2.65 -6.70
C SER A 84 -6.30 -3.73 -7.38
N SER A 85 -5.69 -3.41 -8.53
CA SER A 85 -4.75 -4.33 -9.18
C SER A 85 -3.52 -4.59 -8.32
N SER A 86 -3.04 -3.60 -7.56
CA SER A 86 -1.85 -3.81 -6.71
C SER A 86 -2.15 -4.61 -5.44
N TRP A 87 -3.41 -4.73 -5.03
CA TRP A 87 -3.78 -5.62 -3.94
C TRP A 87 -3.71 -7.11 -4.35
N SER A 88 -4.19 -7.44 -5.55
CA SER A 88 -4.37 -8.83 -5.97
C SER A 88 -3.37 -9.31 -7.02
N GLY A 89 -2.54 -8.43 -7.58
CA GLY A 89 -1.62 -8.77 -8.68
C GLY A 89 -0.16 -8.51 -8.32
N VAL A 90 0.67 -9.54 -8.40
CA VAL A 90 2.11 -9.51 -8.03
C VAL A 90 2.87 -8.40 -8.77
N ASP A 91 2.74 -8.32 -10.10
CA ASP A 91 3.37 -7.26 -10.91
C ASP A 91 2.89 -5.86 -10.55
N SER A 92 1.59 -5.74 -10.28
CA SER A 92 0.98 -4.45 -9.93
C SER A 92 1.43 -4.00 -8.54
N PHE A 93 1.61 -4.93 -7.60
CA PHE A 93 2.17 -4.66 -6.27
C PHE A 93 3.65 -4.29 -6.33
N ARG A 94 4.46 -5.02 -7.11
CA ARG A 94 5.87 -4.64 -7.34
C ARG A 94 5.99 -3.26 -7.97
N ASN A 95 5.15 -2.94 -8.96
CA ASN A 95 5.09 -1.61 -9.55
C ASN A 95 4.59 -0.55 -8.57
N TYR A 96 3.76 -0.92 -7.60
CA TYR A 96 3.36 -0.06 -6.50
C TYR A 96 4.55 0.23 -5.57
N LEU A 97 5.33 -0.79 -5.17
CA LEU A 97 6.55 -0.62 -4.36
C LEU A 97 7.63 0.25 -5.03
N LYS A 98 7.73 0.22 -6.36
CA LYS A 98 8.71 1.01 -7.12
C LYS A 98 8.38 2.50 -7.22
N LYS A 99 7.12 2.88 -6.97
CA LYS A 99 6.71 4.27 -7.06
C LYS A 99 7.00 4.96 -5.74
N SER A 100 7.59 6.14 -5.80
CA SER A 100 7.74 7.01 -4.62
C SER A 100 6.34 7.50 -4.26
N PHE A 101 5.72 6.86 -3.28
CA PHE A 101 4.46 7.32 -2.70
C PHE A 101 4.68 7.83 -1.29
N GLY A 102 4.11 8.98 -1.03
CA GLY A 102 3.83 9.57 0.25
C GLY A 102 2.63 8.94 0.96
N ASN A 103 2.25 9.61 2.04
CA ASN A 103 1.61 9.06 3.23
C ASN A 103 0.37 8.14 3.02
N PRO A 104 0.25 6.99 3.72
CA PRO A 104 1.34 6.20 4.28
C PRO A 104 2.16 5.53 3.20
N ARG A 105 3.46 5.48 3.45
CA ARG A 105 4.43 4.76 2.63
C ARG A 105 4.89 3.51 3.36
N ILE A 106 4.95 2.39 2.65
CA ILE A 106 5.66 1.22 3.14
C ILE A 106 7.15 1.53 3.12
N LEU A 107 7.79 1.48 4.28
CA LEU A 107 9.24 1.55 4.41
C LEU A 107 9.77 0.13 4.31
N PHE A 108 10.71 -0.07 3.39
CA PHE A 108 11.30 -1.38 3.21
C PHE A 108 12.73 -1.27 2.69
N ASP A 109 13.53 -2.27 3.04
CA ASP A 109 14.80 -2.55 2.38
C ASP A 109 14.61 -3.64 1.34
N VAL A 110 15.49 -3.62 0.34
CA VAL A 110 15.57 -4.66 -0.69
C VAL A 110 16.94 -5.34 -0.55
N TYR A 111 16.94 -6.66 -0.41
CA TYR A 111 18.16 -7.45 -0.32
C TYR A 111 18.34 -8.36 -1.53
N GLU A 112 19.60 -8.65 -1.85
CA GLU A 112 19.99 -9.62 -2.89
C GLU A 112 19.89 -11.07 -2.40
N THR A 113 19.93 -11.28 -1.08
CA THR A 113 19.97 -12.58 -0.43
C THR A 113 19.09 -12.59 0.84
N PRO A 114 18.59 -13.76 1.32
CA PRO A 114 17.56 -13.83 2.35
C PRO A 114 18.05 -13.71 3.80
N GLU A 115 19.36 -13.67 4.05
CA GLU A 115 19.95 -13.82 5.40
C GLU A 115 19.58 -12.69 6.36
N LYS A 116 19.13 -11.55 5.83
CA LYS A 116 18.66 -10.39 6.59
C LYS A 116 17.13 -10.34 6.74
N LEU A 117 16.41 -11.33 6.21
CA LEU A 117 14.96 -11.36 6.35
C LEU A 117 14.54 -11.85 7.73
N GLU A 118 13.50 -11.19 8.23
CA GLU A 118 12.80 -11.49 9.45
C GLU A 118 11.38 -11.96 9.12
N LYS A 119 10.74 -12.66 10.05
CA LYS A 119 9.34 -13.04 9.87
C LYS A 119 8.45 -11.83 9.56
N GLY A 120 7.42 -12.06 8.77
CA GLY A 120 6.55 -11.01 8.24
C GLY A 120 7.11 -10.35 6.98
N ASP A 121 8.38 -10.53 6.63
CA ASP A 121 8.94 -10.06 5.36
C ASP A 121 8.37 -10.82 4.17
N ILE A 122 8.47 -10.22 2.98
CA ILE A 122 7.88 -10.79 1.77
C ILE A 122 8.97 -11.14 0.75
N VAL A 123 8.71 -12.21 0.00
CA VAL A 123 9.62 -12.71 -1.01
C VAL A 123 8.86 -12.81 -2.32
N PHE A 124 9.30 -12.08 -3.33
CA PHE A 124 8.85 -12.32 -4.70
C PHE A 124 9.72 -13.41 -5.31
N THR A 125 9.08 -14.31 -6.05
CA THR A 125 9.76 -15.41 -6.71
C THR A 125 9.32 -15.50 -8.17
N CYS A 126 10.24 -15.92 -9.01
CA CYS A 126 9.93 -16.38 -10.36
C CYS A 126 9.82 -17.89 -10.38
N VAL A 127 8.73 -18.43 -10.95
CA VAL A 127 8.72 -19.84 -11.34
C VAL A 127 9.50 -20.01 -12.63
N SER A 128 10.34 -21.05 -12.69
CA SER A 128 10.99 -21.44 -13.93
C SER A 128 9.93 -21.81 -14.97
N ASN A 129 10.12 -21.39 -16.22
CA ASN A 129 9.17 -21.73 -17.27
C ASN A 129 9.17 -23.24 -17.56
N LYS A 130 8.26 -23.72 -18.42
CA LYS A 130 8.15 -25.17 -18.77
C LYS A 130 9.45 -25.82 -19.27
N ASN A 131 10.48 -25.04 -19.61
CA ASN A 131 11.80 -25.49 -20.06
C ASN A 131 12.87 -25.34 -18.96
N ASN A 132 12.48 -25.18 -17.70
CA ASN A 132 13.37 -24.96 -16.56
C ASN A 132 14.30 -23.75 -16.73
N LYS A 133 13.88 -22.73 -17.50
CA LYS A 133 14.59 -21.45 -17.53
C LYS A 133 14.07 -20.58 -16.38
N PRO A 134 14.96 -20.04 -15.53
CA PRO A 134 14.58 -19.09 -14.49
C PRO A 134 13.71 -17.97 -15.08
N GLY A 135 12.59 -17.66 -14.43
CA GLY A 135 11.84 -16.45 -14.78
C GLY A 135 12.65 -15.20 -14.42
N ASP A 136 12.46 -14.12 -15.15
CA ASP A 136 13.20 -12.88 -14.92
C ASP A 136 12.48 -12.02 -13.88
N ILE A 137 13.05 -11.89 -12.68
CA ILE A 137 12.49 -11.09 -11.56
C ILE A 137 12.31 -9.61 -11.94
N ASN A 138 13.07 -9.13 -12.92
CA ASN A 138 12.95 -7.77 -13.42
C ASN A 138 11.81 -7.60 -14.42
N ARG A 139 11.37 -8.67 -15.07
CA ARG A 139 10.36 -8.65 -16.13
C ARG A 139 9.01 -9.26 -15.73
N ASN A 140 8.97 -10.31 -14.91
CA ASN A 140 7.75 -11.05 -14.58
C ASN A 140 7.86 -11.86 -13.26
N PRO A 141 7.83 -11.22 -12.08
CA PRO A 141 7.62 -11.93 -10.82
C PRO A 141 6.23 -12.58 -10.80
N PHE A 142 6.19 -13.92 -10.83
CA PHE A 142 4.94 -14.66 -10.95
C PHE A 142 4.28 -14.99 -9.61
N HIS A 143 5.02 -14.91 -8.50
CA HIS A 143 4.55 -15.40 -7.23
C HIS A 143 5.17 -14.63 -6.05
N ILE A 144 4.46 -14.63 -4.93
CA ILE A 144 4.84 -13.92 -3.72
C ILE A 144 4.41 -14.72 -2.48
N VAL A 145 5.24 -14.70 -1.45
CA VAL A 145 4.98 -15.33 -0.15
C VAL A 145 5.41 -14.43 0.99
N ILE A 146 4.93 -14.74 2.20
CA ILE A 146 5.36 -14.09 3.43
C ILE A 146 6.18 -15.09 4.27
N LEU A 147 7.27 -14.61 4.85
CA LEU A 147 8.13 -15.39 5.74
C LEU A 147 7.43 -15.55 7.09
N SER A 148 7.36 -16.77 7.63
CA SER A 148 6.73 -17.05 8.92
C SER A 148 7.71 -17.25 10.08
N GLU A 149 9.01 -17.35 9.78
CA GLU A 149 10.10 -17.40 10.77
C GLU A 149 11.30 -16.57 10.31
N ASP A 150 12.10 -16.06 11.25
CA ASP A 150 13.31 -15.32 10.90
C ASP A 150 14.29 -16.24 10.16
N TYR A 151 14.83 -15.78 9.03
CA TYR A 151 15.74 -16.62 8.24
C TYR A 151 16.96 -17.04 9.08
N SER A 152 17.49 -16.12 9.87
CA SER A 152 18.67 -16.33 10.73
C SER A 152 18.48 -17.44 11.78
N LYS A 153 17.24 -17.74 12.18
CA LYS A 153 16.94 -18.80 13.16
C LYS A 153 16.93 -20.18 12.54
N GLU A 154 16.34 -20.29 11.34
CA GLU A 154 16.12 -21.58 10.68
C GLU A 154 17.19 -21.92 9.64
N ASN A 155 17.99 -20.92 9.24
CA ASN A 155 18.88 -20.94 8.07
C ASN A 155 18.15 -21.44 6.80
N LYS A 156 16.85 -21.14 6.72
CA LYS A 156 15.89 -21.64 5.74
C LYS A 156 14.77 -20.62 5.58
N MET A 157 14.20 -20.54 4.38
CA MET A 157 12.96 -19.80 4.18
C MET A 157 11.77 -20.67 4.60
N ILE A 158 11.14 -20.30 5.70
CA ILE A 158 9.87 -20.91 6.15
C ILE A 158 8.76 -19.90 5.85
N VAL A 159 7.78 -20.30 5.04
CA VAL A 159 6.82 -19.36 4.44
C VAL A 159 5.38 -19.79 4.61
N CYS A 160 4.50 -18.81 4.58
CA CYS A 160 3.07 -18.98 4.32
C CYS A 160 2.72 -18.38 2.95
N GLY A 161 1.77 -18.98 2.24
CA GLY A 161 1.39 -18.53 0.90
C GLY A 161 0.17 -19.24 0.33
N HIS A 162 -0.43 -18.62 -0.69
CA HIS A 162 -1.52 -19.20 -1.50
C HIS A 162 -1.02 -19.54 -2.92
N THR A 163 -1.92 -19.86 -3.87
CA THR A 163 -1.65 -20.51 -5.19
C THR A 163 -1.31 -22.00 -5.04
N SER A 164 -0.38 -22.31 -4.14
CA SER A 164 -0.30 -23.59 -3.46
C SER A 164 -0.35 -23.29 -1.97
N ASN A 165 -1.41 -23.71 -1.29
CA ASN A 165 -1.61 -23.36 0.12
C ASN A 165 -0.47 -23.92 0.97
N GLN A 166 0.28 -23.02 1.59
CA GLN A 166 1.51 -23.28 2.33
C GLN A 166 1.37 -22.66 3.71
N LYS A 167 1.57 -23.47 4.75
CA LYS A 167 1.66 -23.03 6.14
C LYS A 167 2.98 -23.52 6.72
N ASP A 168 3.81 -22.57 7.16
CA ASP A 168 5.14 -22.84 7.70
C ASP A 168 5.95 -23.83 6.84
N ALA A 169 5.82 -23.68 5.52
CA ALA A 169 6.40 -24.60 4.56
C ALA A 169 7.84 -24.19 4.28
N PHE A 170 8.74 -25.17 4.24
CA PHE A 170 10.09 -24.94 3.75
C PHE A 170 10.06 -24.62 2.26
N ARG A 171 10.64 -23.48 1.90
CA ARG A 171 10.90 -23.10 0.53
C ARG A 171 12.39 -23.16 0.26
N LYS A 172 12.78 -23.98 -0.72
CA LYS A 172 14.17 -24.04 -1.15
C LYS A 172 14.54 -22.76 -1.89
N GLN A 173 15.80 -22.34 -1.74
CA GLN A 173 16.36 -21.16 -2.37
C GLN A 173 16.59 -21.34 -3.88
N ASP A 174 16.48 -22.56 -4.39
CA ASP A 174 16.69 -22.92 -5.81
C ASP A 174 15.49 -22.63 -6.73
N ASP A 175 14.43 -21.97 -6.25
CA ASP A 175 13.47 -21.25 -7.11
C ASP A 175 14.17 -19.98 -7.64
N GLU A 176 14.77 -20.13 -8.83
CA GLU A 176 16.01 -19.54 -9.37
C GLU A 176 16.22 -18.00 -9.42
N THR A 177 15.38 -17.15 -8.82
CA THR A 177 15.73 -15.75 -8.48
C THR A 177 14.65 -15.12 -7.58
N GLY A 178 15.03 -14.68 -6.38
CA GLY A 178 14.15 -14.01 -5.43
C GLY A 178 14.39 -12.51 -5.36
N LEU A 179 13.35 -11.72 -5.06
CA LEU A 179 13.48 -10.36 -4.55
C LEU A 179 13.02 -10.36 -3.09
N TYR A 180 13.96 -10.07 -2.20
CA TYR A 180 13.77 -10.15 -0.76
C TYR A 180 13.47 -8.75 -0.21
N ILE A 181 12.27 -8.58 0.34
CA ILE A 181 11.82 -7.27 0.83
C ILE A 181 11.66 -7.34 2.34
N HIS A 182 12.47 -6.55 3.03
CA HIS A 182 12.38 -6.39 4.47
C HIS A 182 11.47 -5.21 4.81
N ILE A 183 10.30 -5.47 5.40
CA ILE A 183 9.31 -4.42 5.72
C ILE A 183 9.67 -3.80 7.07
N ILE A 184 10.16 -2.57 7.05
CA ILE A 184 10.59 -1.84 8.26
C ILE A 184 9.35 -1.33 9.03
N GLY A 185 8.37 -0.81 8.31
CA GLY A 185 7.22 -0.14 8.92
C GLY A 185 6.44 0.70 7.93
N PHE A 186 5.54 1.51 8.46
CA PHE A 186 4.74 2.44 7.68
C PHE A 186 5.05 3.85 8.17
N ALA A 187 5.61 4.66 7.28
CA ALA A 187 5.86 6.06 7.59
C ALA A 187 4.64 6.91 7.24
N TYR A 188 4.34 7.79 8.17
CA TYR A 188 3.30 8.81 8.09
C TYR A 188 3.91 10.23 8.14
N THR A 189 5.25 10.36 8.00
CA THR A 189 6.03 11.58 8.23
C THR A 189 6.32 12.44 7.00
N TYR A 190 6.21 13.74 7.28
CA TYR A 190 6.78 14.93 6.63
C TYR A 190 8.31 14.98 6.82
N PHE A 191 9.09 15.19 5.76
CA PHE A 191 10.54 15.41 5.90
C PHE A 191 10.99 16.86 5.73
N ASP A 192 10.14 17.76 5.25
CA ASP A 192 10.59 19.11 4.96
C ASP A 192 9.61 20.15 5.43
N SER A 193 10.08 21.24 6.03
CA SER A 193 9.27 22.35 6.56
C SER A 193 8.42 23.06 5.51
N ASP A 194 8.62 22.77 4.23
CA ASP A 194 7.74 23.15 3.16
C ASP A 194 6.79 22.01 2.77
N TRP A 195 5.54 22.36 2.52
CA TRP A 195 4.48 21.44 2.10
C TRP A 195 4.70 20.92 0.67
N LYS A 196 5.95 20.65 0.28
CA LYS A 196 6.41 20.36 -1.08
C LYS A 196 7.40 19.18 -1.10
N ASP A 197 7.16 18.12 -0.33
CA ASP A 197 7.80 16.85 -0.67
C ASP A 197 7.25 16.40 -2.04
N ASP A 198 8.12 16.34 -3.04
CA ASP A 198 7.81 15.86 -4.39
C ASP A 198 7.15 14.47 -4.36
N THR A 199 7.37 13.68 -3.31
CA THR A 199 6.79 12.35 -3.08
C THR A 199 5.32 12.41 -2.65
N ASP A 200 4.94 13.33 -1.77
CA ASP A 200 3.54 13.56 -1.38
C ASP A 200 2.76 14.12 -2.58
N LYS A 201 3.36 15.05 -3.31
CA LYS A 201 2.83 15.56 -4.56
C LYS A 201 2.64 14.46 -5.61
N ALA A 202 3.63 13.57 -5.78
CA ALA A 202 3.51 12.43 -6.70
C ALA A 202 2.35 11.50 -6.32
N THR A 203 2.06 11.37 -5.03
CA THR A 203 0.96 10.55 -4.49
C THR A 203 -0.38 11.19 -4.76
N ALA A 204 -0.52 12.47 -4.38
CA ALA A 204 -1.69 13.26 -4.68
C ALA A 204 -2.01 13.27 -6.18
N GLN A 205 -0.98 13.34 -7.03
CA GLN A 205 -1.14 13.26 -8.48
C GLN A 205 -1.52 11.86 -8.98
N ALA A 206 -1.01 10.80 -8.36
CA ALA A 206 -1.40 9.44 -8.71
C ALA A 206 -2.84 9.14 -8.32
N ASP A 207 -3.31 9.66 -7.18
CA ASP A 207 -4.64 9.39 -6.63
C ASP A 207 -5.72 10.32 -7.22
N PHE A 208 -5.40 11.60 -7.40
CA PHE A 208 -6.36 12.65 -7.77
C PHE A 208 -6.02 13.38 -9.08
N GLY A 209 -4.95 12.99 -9.77
CA GLY A 209 -4.50 13.61 -11.01
C GLY A 209 -3.83 14.98 -10.83
N LYS A 210 -3.19 15.46 -11.89
CA LYS A 210 -2.44 16.73 -11.90
C LYS A 210 -3.32 17.98 -12.02
N VAL A 211 -4.56 17.83 -12.51
CA VAL A 211 -5.45 18.96 -12.80
C VAL A 211 -6.25 19.38 -11.58
N VAL A 212 -6.39 20.68 -11.35
CA VAL A 212 -7.25 21.21 -10.27
C VAL A 212 -8.69 20.76 -10.50
N LEU A 213 -9.23 19.97 -9.56
CA LEU A 213 -10.61 19.50 -9.64
C LEU A 213 -11.53 20.56 -9.03
N LYS A 214 -12.50 21.02 -9.81
CA LYS A 214 -13.45 22.08 -9.42
C LYS A 214 -14.76 21.92 -10.18
N LYS A 215 -15.82 22.59 -9.72
CA LYS A 215 -17.10 22.61 -10.42
C LYS A 215 -16.93 23.02 -11.89
N GLY A 216 -17.54 22.25 -12.79
CA GLY A 216 -17.49 22.47 -14.24
C GLY A 216 -16.27 21.89 -14.96
N VAL A 217 -15.31 21.29 -14.25
CA VAL A 217 -14.20 20.57 -14.90
C VAL A 217 -14.73 19.29 -15.59
N THR A 218 -14.30 19.03 -16.81
CA THR A 218 -14.71 17.86 -17.62
C THR A 218 -13.49 16.99 -17.95
N GLY A 219 -13.70 15.71 -18.27
CA GLY A 219 -12.62 14.78 -18.64
C GLY A 219 -11.93 14.06 -17.48
N TYR A 220 -12.23 14.40 -16.22
CA TYR A 220 -11.57 13.85 -15.01
C TYR A 220 -12.52 13.04 -14.12
N LYS A 221 -13.41 12.24 -14.73
CA LYS A 221 -14.49 11.54 -14.01
C LYS A 221 -13.95 10.62 -12.91
N ASN A 222 -12.85 9.93 -13.16
CA ASN A 222 -12.30 8.96 -12.21
C ASN A 222 -11.61 9.67 -11.03
N GLU A 223 -10.89 10.75 -11.30
CA GLU A 223 -10.23 11.58 -10.29
C GLU A 223 -11.26 12.27 -9.38
N ILE A 224 -12.37 12.74 -9.96
CA ILE A 224 -13.48 13.30 -9.18
C ILE A 224 -14.13 12.21 -8.30
N LYS A 225 -14.31 10.99 -8.82
CA LYS A 225 -14.80 9.87 -8.00
C LYS A 225 -13.86 9.60 -6.83
N ASN A 226 -12.57 9.53 -7.08
CA ASN A 226 -11.56 9.28 -6.05
C ASN A 226 -11.64 10.35 -4.95
N LEU A 227 -11.71 11.62 -5.35
CA LEU A 227 -11.91 12.76 -4.43
C LEU A 227 -13.20 12.61 -3.60
N GLN A 228 -14.34 12.37 -4.26
CA GLN A 228 -15.64 12.25 -3.60
C GLN A 228 -15.64 11.13 -2.57
N VAL A 229 -15.09 9.96 -2.92
CA VAL A 229 -15.08 8.87 -1.95
C VAL A 229 -14.12 9.15 -0.80
N ARG A 230 -12.94 9.74 -1.07
CA ARG A 230 -12.02 10.09 0.01
C ARG A 230 -12.68 11.03 1.02
N LEU A 231 -13.35 12.08 0.54
CA LEU A 231 -14.10 13.00 1.40
C LEU A 231 -15.16 12.27 2.23
N ASN A 232 -15.96 11.41 1.59
CA ASN A 232 -16.99 10.63 2.28
C ASN A 232 -16.40 9.71 3.37
N TYR A 233 -15.27 9.05 3.10
CA TYR A 233 -14.57 8.21 4.07
C TYR A 233 -14.09 9.00 5.29
N LEU A 234 -13.59 10.21 5.05
CA LEU A 234 -13.17 11.14 6.09
C LEU A 234 -14.35 11.77 6.85
N GLY A 235 -15.59 11.60 6.37
CA GLY A 235 -16.82 12.08 7.00
C GLY A 235 -17.41 13.35 6.39
N TYR A 236 -16.86 13.86 5.29
CA TYR A 236 -17.37 15.02 4.56
C TYR A 236 -18.34 14.56 3.47
N ASP A 237 -19.64 14.87 3.57
CA ASP A 237 -20.67 14.44 2.61
C ASP A 237 -20.47 15.08 1.22
N ALA A 238 -19.75 14.38 0.36
CA ALA A 238 -19.56 14.74 -1.04
C ALA A 238 -20.69 14.22 -1.96
N GLY A 239 -21.68 13.53 -1.39
CA GLY A 239 -22.73 12.82 -2.12
C GLY A 239 -22.27 11.49 -2.71
N THR A 240 -23.04 10.98 -3.66
CA THR A 240 -22.65 9.77 -4.42
C THR A 240 -21.36 10.03 -5.19
N ALA A 241 -20.41 9.11 -5.13
CA ALA A 241 -19.18 9.18 -5.91
C ALA A 241 -19.43 8.84 -7.40
N ASP A 242 -20.08 9.75 -8.10
CA ASP A 242 -20.50 9.63 -9.49
C ASP A 242 -19.49 10.21 -10.50
N GLY A 243 -18.50 10.96 -10.02
CA GLY A 243 -17.48 11.63 -10.81
C GLY A 243 -17.91 13.00 -11.34
N ILE A 244 -18.97 13.59 -10.75
CA ILE A 244 -19.47 14.92 -11.08
C ILE A 244 -19.13 15.86 -9.93
N TYR A 245 -18.35 16.91 -10.19
CA TYR A 245 -17.98 17.90 -9.19
C TYR A 245 -19.15 18.86 -8.93
N GLY A 246 -20.21 18.35 -8.28
CA GLY A 246 -21.46 19.05 -7.98
C GLY A 246 -21.39 19.91 -6.71
N THR A 247 -22.54 20.44 -6.29
CA THR A 247 -22.65 21.30 -5.10
C THR A 247 -22.23 20.57 -3.82
N LYS A 248 -22.63 19.31 -3.64
CA LYS A 248 -22.18 18.50 -2.49
C LYS A 248 -20.67 18.33 -2.45
N THR A 249 -20.04 18.04 -3.59
CA THR A 249 -18.57 17.91 -3.67
C THR A 249 -17.87 19.23 -3.35
N VAL A 250 -18.37 20.38 -3.84
CA VAL A 250 -17.86 21.70 -3.45
C VAL A 250 -17.96 21.88 -1.94
N SER A 251 -19.13 21.64 -1.35
CA SER A 251 -19.35 21.79 0.10
C SER A 251 -18.43 20.89 0.93
N ALA A 252 -18.24 19.63 0.52
CA ALA A 252 -17.36 18.68 1.20
C ALA A 252 -15.89 19.11 1.14
N VAL A 253 -15.42 19.56 -0.03
CA VAL A 253 -14.05 20.08 -0.17
C VAL A 253 -13.86 21.34 0.67
N THR A 254 -14.80 22.27 0.63
CA THR A 254 -14.74 23.48 1.44
C THR A 254 -14.72 23.17 2.94
N ALA A 255 -15.52 22.21 3.40
CA ALA A 255 -15.52 21.79 4.81
C ALA A 255 -14.17 21.18 5.21
N PHE A 256 -13.65 20.23 4.43
CA PHE A 256 -12.32 19.65 4.65
C PHE A 256 -11.23 20.73 4.69
N GLN A 257 -11.24 21.66 3.73
CA GLN A 257 -10.26 22.76 3.69
C GLN A 257 -10.34 23.67 4.92
N ARG A 258 -11.52 23.90 5.49
CA ARG A 258 -11.66 24.71 6.73
C ARG A 258 -11.08 23.97 7.91
N ASP A 259 -11.45 22.71 8.10
CA ASP A 259 -11.03 21.90 9.25
C ASP A 259 -9.52 21.69 9.24
N GLN A 260 -8.95 21.55 8.04
CA GLN A 260 -7.53 21.29 7.83
C GLN A 260 -6.72 22.59 7.55
N LYS A 261 -7.34 23.77 7.68
CA LYS A 261 -6.69 25.07 7.38
C LYS A 261 -5.47 25.33 8.23
N THR A 262 -5.57 25.16 9.55
CA THR A 262 -4.44 25.42 10.47
C THR A 262 -3.32 24.42 10.24
N ARG A 263 -3.67 23.17 9.91
CA ARG A 263 -2.72 22.09 9.71
C ARG A 263 -1.96 22.23 8.40
N PHE A 264 -2.61 22.50 7.29
CA PHE A 264 -1.99 22.49 5.95
C PHE A 264 -2.06 23.85 5.22
N GLY A 265 -2.46 24.93 5.89
CA GLY A 265 -2.55 26.26 5.28
C GLY A 265 -3.61 26.39 4.17
N LEU A 266 -4.65 25.56 4.17
CA LEU A 266 -5.60 25.47 3.05
C LEU A 266 -6.51 26.70 2.94
N ALA A 267 -6.72 27.16 1.71
CA ALA A 267 -7.80 28.08 1.38
C ALA A 267 -9.12 27.31 1.22
N ALA A 268 -10.17 27.72 1.93
CA ALA A 268 -11.50 27.12 1.85
C ALA A 268 -12.30 27.58 0.61
N ASP A 269 -11.74 27.35 -0.58
CA ASP A 269 -12.26 27.84 -1.85
C ASP A 269 -13.11 26.82 -2.63
N GLY A 270 -13.26 25.60 -2.10
CA GLY A 270 -14.06 24.53 -2.71
C GLY A 270 -13.46 23.98 -4.00
N LYS A 271 -12.14 24.14 -4.21
CA LYS A 271 -11.39 23.56 -5.31
C LYS A 271 -10.33 22.61 -4.77
N ALA A 272 -10.29 21.38 -5.27
CA ALA A 272 -9.22 20.46 -4.92
C ALA A 272 -7.99 20.76 -5.78
N GLY A 273 -7.22 21.75 -5.35
CA GLY A 273 -5.87 22.05 -5.84
C GLY A 273 -4.81 21.14 -5.22
N GLU A 274 -3.54 21.38 -5.56
CA GLU A 274 -2.38 20.58 -5.13
C GLU A 274 -2.35 20.35 -3.61
N ALA A 275 -2.28 21.42 -2.81
CA ALA A 275 -2.25 21.32 -1.34
C ALA A 275 -3.48 20.61 -0.74
N THR A 276 -4.68 20.80 -1.31
CA THR A 276 -5.87 20.09 -0.85
C THR A 276 -5.77 18.59 -1.12
N LYS A 277 -5.24 18.20 -2.29
CA LYS A 277 -5.08 16.80 -2.67
C LYS A 277 -4.00 16.10 -1.86
N GLU A 278 -2.90 16.78 -1.57
CA GLU A 278 -1.85 16.28 -0.69
C GLU A 278 -2.40 16.04 0.72
N ALA A 279 -3.11 17.00 1.29
CA ALA A 279 -3.76 16.85 2.60
C ALA A 279 -4.74 15.65 2.62
N LEU A 280 -5.43 15.37 1.51
CA LEU A 280 -6.36 14.23 1.42
C LEU A 280 -5.66 12.86 1.43
N CYS A 281 -4.36 12.77 1.13
CA CYS A 281 -3.61 11.51 1.18
C CYS A 281 -3.36 11.04 2.62
N TYR A 282 -3.45 11.93 3.62
CA TYR A 282 -3.17 11.63 5.02
C TYR A 282 -4.22 10.72 5.64
N PRO A 283 -3.85 9.74 6.49
CA PRO A 283 -4.81 8.86 7.15
C PRO A 283 -5.88 9.62 7.92
N LYS A 284 -7.05 8.98 8.05
CA LYS A 284 -8.19 9.58 8.75
C LYS A 284 -7.86 9.92 10.20
N GLN A 285 -7.16 9.03 10.92
CA GLN A 285 -6.76 9.25 12.31
C GLN A 285 -5.96 10.56 12.45
N PHE A 286 -4.92 10.72 11.64
CA PHE A 286 -4.09 11.92 11.63
C PHE A 286 -4.90 13.20 11.35
N LEU A 287 -5.88 13.13 10.45
CA LEU A 287 -6.74 14.27 10.12
C LEU A 287 -7.77 14.59 11.23
N GLN A 288 -8.04 13.64 12.13
CA GLN A 288 -9.04 13.76 13.20
C GLN A 288 -8.42 14.14 14.56
N ASP A 289 -7.15 13.85 14.81
CA ASP A 289 -6.44 14.20 16.06
C ASP A 289 -6.12 15.71 16.20
N ALA A 290 -6.83 16.59 15.47
CA ALA A 290 -6.56 18.02 15.36
C ALA A 290 -7.54 18.92 16.14
N THR A 291 -8.48 18.34 16.89
CA THR A 291 -9.52 19.06 17.63
C THR A 291 -9.15 19.26 19.10
#